data_AF-A0A1Q2TUB1-F1
#
_entry.id   AF-A0A1Q2TUB1-F1
#
_cell.length_a   1.000
_cell.length_b   1.000
_cell.length_c   1.000
_cell.angle_alpha   90.00
_cell.angle_beta   90.00
_cell.angle_gamma   90.00
#
_symmetry.space_group_name_H-M   'P 1'
#
loop_
_entity.id
_entity.type
_entity.pdbx_description
1 polymer ?
#
loop_
_entity_poly.entity_id
_entity_poly.type
_entity_poly.pdbx_seq_one_letter_code
_entity_poly.pdbx_strand_id
1 'polypeptide(L)'
;MQRTRLNLLFDDLWRRFTGFFQNPWRRLTLIALALLSGNFIATVFPPAIGQTTTWDPVVAFFIMVITEAISVICYRQGDRQSSPTPTDRKILFDLMNAMKIGLLYGLTVSAINVGS
;
A
#
# COMPACT_ATOMS: atom_id res chain seq x y z
N MET A 1 -12.29 24.13 21.14
CA MET A 1 -11.70 22.78 20.94
C MET A 1 -10.20 22.90 21.13
N GLN A 2 -9.66 22.43 22.26
CA GLN A 2 -8.26 22.61 22.63
C GLN A 2 -7.35 21.79 21.73
N ARG A 3 -6.38 22.46 21.09
CA ARG A 3 -5.23 21.79 20.49
C ARG A 3 -4.41 21.20 21.63
N THR A 4 -4.60 19.92 21.91
CA THR A 4 -3.75 19.19 22.85
C THR A 4 -2.32 19.19 22.30
N ARG A 5 -1.32 19.34 23.18
CA ARG A 5 0.11 19.30 22.80
C ARG A 5 0.47 18.06 21.97
N LEU A 6 -0.24 16.96 22.18
CA LEU A 6 -0.10 15.73 21.40
C LEU A 6 -0.44 15.94 19.91
N ASN A 7 -1.49 16.71 19.61
CA ASN A 7 -1.90 16.96 18.23
C ASN A 7 -0.90 17.86 17.51
N LEU A 8 -0.29 18.83 18.22
CA LEU A 8 0.78 19.65 17.67
C LEU A 8 2.05 18.84 17.39
N LEU A 9 2.45 17.94 18.30
CA LEU A 9 3.57 17.03 18.07
C LEU A 9 3.32 16.08 16.90
N PHE A 10 2.09 15.57 16.79
CA PHE A 10 1.68 14.71 15.69
C PHE A 10 1.70 15.45 14.35
N ASP A 11 1.17 16.69 14.31
CA ASP A 11 1.19 17.54 13.12
C ASP A 11 2.63 17.91 12.68
N ASP A 12 3.52 18.19 13.63
CA ASP A 12 4.93 18.51 13.34
C ASP A 12 5.73 17.29 12.89
N LEU A 13 5.50 16.13 13.52
CA LEU A 13 6.07 14.86 13.07
C LEU A 13 5.59 14.54 11.66
N TRP A 14 4.30 14.72 11.38
CA TRP A 14 3.72 14.49 10.07
C TRP A 14 4.32 15.41 9.01
N ARG A 15 4.43 16.72 9.29
CA ARG A 15 5.05 17.70 8.37
C ARG A 15 6.53 17.45 8.12
N ARG A 16 7.29 17.04 9.14
CA ARG A 16 8.71 16.71 8.97
C ARG A 16 8.89 15.41 8.20
N PHE A 17 8.04 14.41 8.45
CA PHE A 17 8.02 13.15 7.73
C PHE A 17 7.73 13.40 6.26
N THR A 18 6.68 14.16 5.93
CA THR A 18 6.35 14.45 4.53
C THR A 18 7.35 15.39 3.86
N GLY A 19 7.87 16.39 4.58
CA GLY A 19 8.95 17.26 4.12
C GLY A 19 10.24 16.50 3.76
N PHE A 20 10.56 15.43 4.50
CA PHE A 20 11.71 14.56 4.21
C PHE A 20 11.56 13.79 2.88
N PHE A 21 10.32 13.58 2.41
CA PHE A 21 9.97 12.86 1.18
C PHE A 21 9.66 13.76 -0.02
N GLN A 22 9.80 15.08 0.10
CA GLN A 22 9.70 15.98 -1.06
C GLN A 22 10.85 15.83 -2.05
N ASN A 23 11.98 15.23 -1.64
CA ASN A 23 13.09 14.93 -2.54
C ASN A 23 12.69 13.79 -3.51
N PRO A 24 12.68 14.01 -4.84
CA PRO A 24 12.21 13.03 -5.83
C PRO A 24 12.94 11.69 -5.75
N TRP A 25 14.23 11.69 -5.41
CA TRP A 25 15.01 10.47 -5.27
C TRP A 25 14.55 9.60 -4.09
N ARG A 26 14.18 10.23 -2.96
CA ARG A 26 13.67 9.53 -1.77
C ARG A 26 12.25 9.00 -1.99
N ARG A 27 11.43 9.75 -2.73
CA ARG A 27 10.11 9.30 -3.13
C ARG A 27 10.19 8.05 -4.01
N LEU A 28 11.13 7.99 -4.95
CA LEU A 28 11.31 6.81 -5.79
C LEU A 28 11.76 5.59 -4.98
N THR A 29 12.70 5.77 -4.04
CA THR A 29 13.10 4.67 -3.14
C THR A 29 11.96 4.17 -2.27
N LEU A 30 11.10 5.07 -1.76
CA LEU A 30 9.91 4.67 -1.00
C LEU A 30 8.93 3.87 -1.84
N ILE A 31 8.66 4.32 -3.08
CA ILE A 31 7.75 3.63 -4.00
C ILE A 31 8.32 2.25 -4.35
N ALA A 32 9.62 2.15 -4.60
CA ALA A 32 10.30 0.88 -4.82
C ALA A 32 10.21 -0.04 -3.58
N LEU A 33 10.46 0.49 -2.38
CA LEU A 33 10.29 -0.25 -1.12
C LEU A 33 8.86 -0.74 -0.93
N ALA A 34 7.85 0.08 -1.23
CA ALA A 34 6.44 -0.32 -1.15
C ALA A 34 6.10 -1.41 -2.18
N LEU A 35 6.63 -1.31 -3.38
CA LEU A 35 6.46 -2.33 -4.42
C LEU A 35 7.11 -3.65 -4.03
N LEU A 36 8.36 -3.61 -3.54
CA LEU A 36 9.08 -4.80 -3.10
C LEU A 36 8.44 -5.42 -1.85
N SER A 37 7.94 -4.62 -0.91
CA SER A 37 7.26 -5.15 0.27
C SER A 37 5.95 -5.84 -0.08
N GLY A 38 5.19 -5.29 -1.04
CA GLY A 38 4.01 -5.95 -1.60
C GLY A 38 4.33 -7.32 -2.21
N ASN A 39 5.39 -7.39 -3.02
CA ASN A 39 5.86 -8.64 -3.63
C ASN A 39 6.34 -9.65 -2.56
N PHE A 40 7.09 -9.20 -1.56
CA PHE A 40 7.54 -10.05 -0.46
C PHE A 40 6.38 -10.69 0.31
N ILE A 41 5.34 -9.92 0.65
CA ILE A 41 4.14 -10.45 1.28
C ILE A 41 3.51 -11.54 0.39
N ALA A 42 3.39 -11.27 -0.90
CA ALA A 42 2.78 -12.18 -1.85
C ALA A 42 3.56 -13.47 -2.10
N THR A 43 4.87 -13.50 -1.86
CA THR A 43 5.70 -14.71 -2.01
C THR A 43 5.75 -15.54 -0.73
N VAL A 44 5.64 -14.92 0.45
CA VAL A 44 5.67 -15.61 1.75
C VAL A 44 4.31 -16.21 2.14
N PHE A 45 3.20 -15.57 1.75
CA PHE A 45 1.87 -16.01 2.15
C PHE A 45 1.42 -17.35 1.53
N PRO A 46 1.59 -17.60 0.21
CA PRO A 46 1.11 -18.85 -0.41
C PRO A 46 1.73 -20.12 0.19
N PRO A 47 3.05 -20.19 0.48
CA PRO A 47 3.63 -21.34 1.18
C PRO A 47 3.09 -21.54 2.60
N ALA A 48 2.76 -20.45 3.31
CA ALA A 48 2.24 -20.51 4.67
C ALA A 48 0.79 -21.01 4.74
N ILE A 49 -0.02 -20.69 3.73
CA ILE A 49 -1.45 -21.03 3.65
C ILE A 49 -1.66 -22.39 2.96
N GLY A 50 -0.83 -22.70 1.96
CA GLY A 50 -0.90 -23.93 1.19
C GLY A 50 -0.66 -25.20 1.99
N GLN A 51 -0.05 -25.13 3.18
CA GLN A 51 0.16 -26.30 4.05
C GLN A 51 -1.13 -26.95 4.56
N THR A 52 -2.25 -26.21 4.63
CA THR A 52 -3.51 -26.75 5.16
C THR A 52 -4.64 -26.86 4.13
N THR A 53 -4.45 -26.37 2.89
CA THR A 53 -5.31 -26.44 1.67
C THR A 53 -6.78 -25.99 1.84
N THR A 54 -7.30 -25.93 3.05
CA THR A 54 -8.71 -25.70 3.40
C THR A 54 -9.02 -24.21 3.45
N TRP A 55 -8.00 -23.38 3.71
CA TRP A 55 -8.13 -21.94 3.92
C TRP A 55 -7.90 -21.10 2.66
N ASP A 56 -7.54 -21.73 1.55
CA ASP A 56 -7.19 -21.04 0.29
C ASP A 56 -8.31 -20.10 -0.21
N PRO A 57 -9.60 -20.50 -0.19
CA PRO A 57 -10.70 -19.62 -0.61
C PRO A 57 -10.89 -18.42 0.33
N VAL A 58 -10.68 -18.60 1.63
CA VAL A 58 -10.86 -17.55 2.65
C VAL A 58 -9.77 -16.49 2.52
N VAL A 59 -8.53 -16.92 2.24
CA VAL A 59 -7.42 -15.99 2.04
C VAL A 59 -7.57 -15.25 0.71
N ALA A 60 -7.97 -15.93 -0.37
CA ALA A 60 -8.26 -15.28 -1.64
C ALA A 60 -9.32 -14.19 -1.49
N PHE A 61 -10.40 -14.47 -0.75
CA PHE A 61 -11.43 -13.48 -0.42
C PHE A 61 -10.87 -12.32 0.40
N PHE A 62 -10.05 -12.58 1.41
CA PHE A 62 -9.47 -11.52 2.25
C PHE A 62 -8.53 -10.61 1.47
N ILE A 63 -7.69 -11.18 0.61
CA ILE A 63 -6.81 -10.43 -0.29
C ILE A 63 -7.67 -9.59 -1.25
N MET A 64 -8.71 -10.17 -1.85
CA MET A 64 -9.63 -9.44 -2.72
C MET A 64 -10.25 -8.23 -1.99
N VAL A 65 -10.78 -8.43 -0.78
CA VAL A 65 -11.36 -7.35 0.05
C VAL A 65 -10.34 -6.26 0.37
N ILE A 66 -9.10 -6.61 0.73
CA ILE A 66 -8.04 -5.63 0.97
C ILE A 66 -7.74 -4.86 -0.31
N THR A 67 -7.61 -5.56 -1.43
CA THR A 67 -7.25 -4.96 -2.71
C THR A 67 -8.36 -4.03 -3.21
N GLU A 68 -9.62 -4.41 -2.99
CA GLU A 68 -10.79 -3.60 -3.28
C GLU A 68 -10.88 -2.39 -2.34
N ALA A 69 -10.65 -2.57 -1.03
CA ALA A 69 -10.62 -1.48 -0.07
C ALA A 69 -9.55 -0.44 -0.44
N ILE A 70 -8.34 -0.88 -0.82
CA ILE A 70 -7.26 -0.02 -1.31
C ILE A 70 -7.72 0.74 -2.56
N SER A 71 -8.38 0.05 -3.50
CA SER A 71 -8.87 0.65 -4.74
C SER A 71 -9.95 1.69 -4.48
N VAL A 72 -10.95 1.35 -3.66
CA VAL A 72 -12.03 2.25 -3.25
C VAL A 72 -11.46 3.48 -2.54
N ILE A 73 -10.50 3.31 -1.62
CA ILE A 73 -9.87 4.43 -0.90
C ILE A 73 -9.08 5.33 -1.86
N CYS A 74 -8.36 4.75 -2.81
CA CYS A 74 -7.54 5.47 -3.78
C CYS A 74 -8.41 6.21 -4.81
N TYR A 75 -9.42 5.54 -5.38
CA TYR A 75 -10.28 6.09 -6.43
C TYR A 75 -11.39 7.03 -5.90
N ARG A 76 -12.03 6.76 -4.74
CA ARG A 76 -13.01 7.72 -4.14
C ARG A 76 -12.39 9.06 -3.79
N GLN A 77 -11.07 9.11 -3.60
CA GLN A 77 -10.36 10.36 -3.31
C GLN A 77 -9.76 11.02 -4.57
N GLY A 78 -9.66 10.28 -5.68
CA GLY A 78 -9.26 10.81 -6.99
C GLY A 78 -10.33 11.71 -7.62
N ASP A 79 -11.62 11.38 -7.43
CA ASP A 79 -12.74 12.12 -8.02
C ASP A 79 -12.99 13.51 -7.38
N ARG A 80 -12.36 13.77 -6.22
CA ARG A 80 -12.37 15.09 -5.54
C ARG A 80 -11.14 15.96 -5.88
N GLN A 81 -10.31 15.53 -6.83
CA GLN A 81 -8.96 16.06 -7.03
C GLN A 81 -8.81 16.96 -8.27
N SER A 82 -9.88 17.65 -8.68
CA SER A 82 -9.87 18.77 -9.64
C SER A 82 -9.45 20.11 -8.98
N SER A 83 -8.57 20.08 -7.98
CA SER A 83 -7.94 21.29 -7.43
C SER A 83 -6.43 21.09 -7.19
N PRO A 84 -5.60 22.10 -7.52
CA PRO A 84 -4.17 21.95 -7.61
C PRO A 84 -3.53 22.02 -6.20
N THR A 85 -2.86 20.92 -5.81
CA THR A 85 -2.00 20.76 -4.61
C THR A 85 -2.73 20.52 -3.27
N PRO A 86 -2.29 19.52 -2.45
CA PRO A 86 -0.94 19.45 -1.88
C PRO A 86 -0.20 18.11 -2.10
N THR A 87 1.09 18.20 -2.38
CA THR A 87 2.04 17.14 -2.76
C THR A 87 2.08 15.92 -1.83
N ASP A 88 1.81 16.08 -0.54
CA ASP A 88 1.98 15.02 0.47
C ASP A 88 0.95 13.90 0.36
N ARG A 89 -0.30 14.25 0.00
CA ARG A 89 -1.39 13.28 -0.08
C ARG A 89 -1.20 12.32 -1.26
N LYS A 90 -0.55 12.79 -2.34
CA LYS A 90 -0.23 11.98 -3.53
C LYS A 90 0.78 10.86 -3.22
N ILE A 91 1.74 11.10 -2.32
CA ILE A 91 2.79 10.13 -2.00
C ILE A 91 2.20 8.87 -1.36
N LEU A 92 1.29 9.01 -0.39
CA LEU A 92 0.63 7.87 0.25
C LEU A 92 -0.18 7.04 -0.76
N PHE A 93 -0.86 7.69 -1.71
CA PHE A 93 -1.58 6.99 -2.77
C PHE A 93 -0.64 6.23 -3.71
N ASP A 94 0.46 6.86 -4.11
CA ASP A 94 1.47 6.19 -4.95
C ASP A 94 2.06 4.98 -4.23
N LEU A 95 2.32 5.07 -2.92
CA LEU A 95 2.81 3.94 -2.13
C LEU A 95 1.78 2.81 -2.03
N MET A 96 0.52 3.13 -1.71
CA MET A 96 -0.55 2.12 -1.65
C MET A 96 -0.75 1.43 -3.00
N ASN A 97 -0.66 2.18 -4.10
CA ASN A 97 -0.83 1.63 -5.43
C ASN A 97 0.38 0.78 -5.85
N ALA A 98 1.60 1.23 -5.57
CA ALA A 98 2.83 0.47 -5.83
C ALA A 98 2.86 -0.83 -5.03
N MET A 99 2.45 -0.80 -3.76
CA MET A 99 2.31 -2.00 -2.92
C MET A 99 1.27 -2.97 -3.48
N LYS A 100 0.11 -2.46 -3.92
CA LYS A 100 -0.92 -3.27 -4.59
C LYS A 100 -0.37 -3.96 -5.84
N ILE A 101 0.37 -3.24 -6.69
CA ILE A 101 1.00 -3.80 -7.90
C ILE A 101 1.99 -4.90 -7.54
N GLY A 102 2.87 -4.65 -6.55
CA GLY A 102 3.83 -5.64 -6.07
C GLY A 102 3.17 -6.92 -5.55
N LEU A 103 2.07 -6.76 -4.79
CA LEU A 103 1.31 -7.87 -4.23
C LEU A 103 0.63 -8.72 -5.31
N LEU A 104 -0.08 -8.08 -6.25
CA LEU A 104 -0.74 -8.79 -7.36
C LEU A 104 0.26 -9.54 -8.25
N TYR A 105 1.39 -8.89 -8.55
CA TYR A 105 2.45 -9.51 -9.33
C TYR A 105 3.04 -10.74 -8.62
N GLY A 106 3.43 -10.61 -7.34
CA GLY A 106 3.99 -11.73 -6.58
C GLY A 106 3.03 -12.91 -6.44
N LEU A 107 1.73 -12.65 -6.24
CA LEU A 107 0.70 -13.68 -6.15
C LEU A 107 0.53 -14.41 -7.48
N THR A 108 0.53 -13.69 -8.59
CA THR A 108 0.43 -14.28 -9.93
C THR A 108 1.63 -15.18 -10.22
N VAL A 109 2.85 -14.72 -9.91
CA VAL A 109 4.07 -15.52 -10.07
C VAL A 109 4.04 -16.77 -9.20
N SER A 110 3.62 -16.64 -7.93
CA SER A 110 3.50 -17.79 -7.03
C SER A 110 2.44 -18.78 -7.51
N ALA A 111 1.32 -18.30 -8.05
CA ALA A 111 0.26 -19.16 -8.58
C ALA A 111 0.73 -19.94 -9.81
N ILE A 112 1.49 -19.30 -10.72
CA ILE A 112 2.10 -19.98 -11.87
C ILE A 112 3.05 -21.09 -11.41
N ASN A 113 3.90 -20.79 -10.41
CA ASN A 113 4.89 -21.74 -9.91
C ASN A 113 4.28 -22.96 -9.21
N VAL A 114 3.08 -22.83 -8.63
CA VAL A 114 2.34 -23.95 -8.03
C VAL A 114 1.51 -24.71 -9.08
N GLY A 115 1.11 -24.03 -10.16
CA GLY A 115 0.28 -24.61 -11.23
C GLY A 115 1.04 -25.33 -12.34
N SER A 116 2.36 -25.17 -12.45
CA SER A 116 3.25 -25.86 -13.41
C SER A 116 3.89 -27.10 -12.81
#